data_AF-A0A8J4VXI5-F1
#
_entry.id   AF-A0A8J4VXI5-F1
#
_cell.length_a   1.000
_cell.length_b   1.000
_cell.length_c   1.000
_cell.angle_alpha   90.00
_cell.angle_beta   90.00
_cell.angle_gamma   90.00
#
_symmetry.space_group_name_H-M   'P 1'
#
loop_
_entity.id
_entity.type
_entity.pdbx_description
1 polymer ?
#
loop_
_entity_poly.entity_id
_entity_poly.type
_entity_poly.pdbx_seq_one_letter_code
_entity_poly.pdbx_strand_id
1 'polypeptide(L)'
;MEEKSYNRVCITGGSGFIGSWLVKKLLEKGHTVHATLRNQGNTSKVDLLKSFPNAENKLVLFQADIYNPTEFEAAIKGCEYVFHVATPMLHNTQSSQYKDTAEAAVAAVRIIAEACIRSKTVKRLIYTASIMSSSPLTEDGVCFKSCIDETCWTPSDVSFTYANDFTMSKGDRN
;
A
#
# COMPACT_ATOMS: atom_id res chain seq x y z
N MET A 1 -36.57 -2.05 1.06
CA MET A 1 -35.38 -2.93 1.02
C MET A 1 -34.28 -2.11 0.36
N GLU A 2 -33.29 -1.64 1.12
CA GLU A 2 -32.09 -1.07 0.50
C GLU A 2 -31.33 -2.19 -0.21
N GLU A 3 -31.20 -2.08 -1.52
CA GLU A 3 -30.40 -2.98 -2.32
C GLU A 3 -28.94 -2.79 -1.91
N LYS A 4 -28.33 -3.79 -1.26
CA LYS A 4 -26.90 -3.73 -0.91
C LYS A 4 -26.09 -3.63 -2.19
N SER A 5 -25.58 -2.44 -2.48
CA SER A 5 -24.68 -2.20 -3.62
C SER A 5 -23.30 -2.79 -3.31
N TYR A 6 -22.90 -3.80 -4.08
CA TYR A 6 -21.59 -4.44 -3.96
C TYR A 6 -20.60 -3.77 -4.91
N ASN A 7 -19.73 -2.93 -4.36
CA ASN A 7 -18.70 -2.24 -5.15
C ASN A 7 -17.57 -3.18 -5.56
N ARG A 8 -16.92 -2.84 -6.69
CA ARG A 8 -15.62 -3.40 -7.06
C ARG A 8 -14.49 -2.54 -6.49
N VAL A 9 -13.54 -3.19 -5.82
CA VAL A 9 -12.48 -2.52 -5.05
C VAL A 9 -11.11 -3.05 -5.47
N CYS A 10 -10.15 -2.15 -5.71
CA CYS A 10 -8.74 -2.51 -5.91
C CYS A 10 -7.95 -2.33 -4.62
N ILE A 11 -7.08 -3.29 -4.30
CA ILE A 11 -6.15 -3.24 -3.16
C ILE A 11 -4.75 -3.50 -3.71
N THR A 12 -3.88 -2.49 -3.66
CA THR A 12 -2.48 -2.68 -4.03
C THR A 12 -1.75 -3.42 -2.90
N GLY A 13 -0.95 -4.43 -3.22
CA GLY A 13 -0.23 -5.21 -2.21
C GLY A 13 -1.15 -6.06 -1.34
N GLY A 14 -2.17 -6.67 -1.94
CA GLY A 14 -3.22 -7.44 -1.26
C GLY A 14 -2.72 -8.66 -0.48
N SER A 15 -1.51 -9.16 -0.73
CA SER A 15 -0.87 -10.23 0.07
C SER A 15 0.04 -9.74 1.19
N GLY A 16 0.14 -8.42 1.40
CA GLY A 16 0.85 -7.84 2.54
C GLY A 16 0.07 -8.01 3.85
N PHE A 17 0.68 -7.62 4.96
CA PHE A 17 0.07 -7.73 6.29
C PHE A 17 -1.27 -6.98 6.36
N ILE A 18 -1.29 -5.68 6.09
CA ILE A 18 -2.53 -4.88 6.08
C ILE A 18 -3.44 -5.27 4.90
N GLY A 19 -2.84 -5.49 3.72
CA GLY A 19 -3.58 -5.81 2.50
C GLY A 19 -4.44 -7.07 2.61
N SER A 20 -3.90 -8.15 3.19
CA SER A 20 -4.60 -9.44 3.30
C SER A 20 -5.82 -9.37 4.22
N TRP A 21 -5.72 -8.64 5.34
CA TRP A 21 -6.85 -8.38 6.22
C TRP A 21 -7.93 -7.53 5.54
N LEU A 22 -7.53 -6.56 4.73
CA LEU A 22 -8.46 -5.73 3.96
C LEU A 22 -9.19 -6.56 2.89
N VAL A 23 -8.46 -7.41 2.16
CA VAL A 23 -9.04 -8.37 1.19
C VAL A 23 -10.09 -9.23 1.89
N LYS A 24 -9.72 -9.89 3.00
CA LYS A 24 -10.63 -10.75 3.77
C LYS A 24 -11.91 -10.02 4.17
N LYS A 25 -11.78 -8.85 4.82
CA LYS A 25 -12.94 -8.08 5.31
C LYS A 25 -13.86 -7.61 4.18
N LEU A 26 -13.31 -7.24 3.02
CA LEU A 26 -14.12 -6.78 1.89
C LEU A 26 -14.84 -7.93 1.19
N LEU A 27 -14.20 -9.09 1.07
CA LEU A 27 -14.84 -10.31 0.57
C LEU A 27 -15.96 -10.81 1.50
N GLU A 28 -15.75 -10.76 2.82
CA GLU A 28 -16.78 -11.07 3.83
C GLU A 28 -18.00 -10.15 3.73
N LYS A 29 -17.78 -8.87 3.36
CA LYS A 29 -18.85 -7.90 3.08
C LYS A 29 -19.50 -8.07 1.71
N GLY A 30 -19.00 -8.99 0.89
CA GLY A 30 -19.55 -9.33 -0.41
C GLY A 30 -19.07 -8.46 -1.58
N HIS A 31 -18.03 -7.64 -1.40
CA HIS A 31 -17.43 -6.86 -2.49
C HIS A 31 -16.62 -7.74 -3.43
N THR A 32 -16.51 -7.34 -4.69
CA THR A 32 -15.51 -7.90 -5.63
C THR A 32 -14.18 -7.22 -5.38
N VAL A 33 -13.14 -8.00 -5.08
CA VAL A 33 -11.82 -7.50 -4.72
C VAL A 33 -10.82 -7.83 -5.83
N HIS A 34 -10.25 -6.79 -6.42
CA HIS A 34 -9.05 -6.86 -7.24
C HIS A 34 -7.83 -6.69 -6.32
N ALA A 35 -7.07 -7.75 -6.11
CA ALA A 35 -5.89 -7.72 -5.24
C ALA A 35 -4.62 -7.82 -6.07
N THR A 36 -3.66 -6.91 -5.87
CA THR A 36 -2.37 -7.01 -6.53
C THR A 36 -1.32 -7.71 -5.67
N LEU A 37 -0.45 -8.49 -6.32
CA LEU A 37 0.74 -9.10 -5.71
C LEU A 37 1.92 -8.87 -6.64
N ARG A 38 3.14 -8.75 -6.10
CA ARG A 38 4.35 -8.61 -6.93
C ARG A 38 4.63 -9.86 -7.78
N ASN A 39 4.42 -11.04 -7.21
CA ASN A 39 4.69 -12.32 -7.88
C ASN A 39 3.55 -13.29 -7.61
N GLN A 40 2.77 -13.63 -8.64
CA GLN A 40 1.70 -14.63 -8.52
C GLN A 40 2.22 -16.08 -8.41
N GLY A 41 3.50 -16.32 -8.72
CA GLY A 41 4.16 -17.59 -8.48
C GLY A 41 4.46 -17.88 -7.01
N ASN A 42 4.26 -16.91 -6.10
CA ASN A 42 4.32 -17.18 -4.67
C ASN A 42 3.02 -17.85 -4.20
N THR A 43 3.00 -19.19 -4.30
CA THR A 43 1.84 -20.03 -3.98
C THR A 43 1.32 -19.77 -2.57
N SER A 44 2.19 -19.70 -1.55
CA SER A 44 1.79 -19.41 -0.17
C SER A 44 0.96 -18.13 -0.03
N LYS A 45 1.37 -17.04 -0.69
CA LYS A 45 0.62 -15.77 -0.67
C LYS A 45 -0.68 -15.83 -1.45
N VAL A 46 -0.69 -16.52 -2.58
CA VAL A 46 -1.88 -16.71 -3.42
C VAL A 46 -2.91 -17.59 -2.70
N ASP A 47 -2.47 -18.70 -2.13
CA ASP A 47 -3.30 -19.67 -1.43
C ASP A 47 -3.91 -19.06 -0.17
N LEU A 48 -3.17 -18.21 0.55
CA LEU A 48 -3.73 -17.42 1.65
C LEU A 48 -4.94 -16.60 1.18
N LEU A 49 -4.81 -15.83 0.10
CA LEU A 49 -5.92 -14.98 -0.37
C LEU A 49 -7.09 -15.80 -0.90
N LYS A 50 -6.81 -16.91 -1.59
CA LYS A 50 -7.84 -17.84 -2.08
C LYS A 50 -8.54 -18.61 -0.95
N SER A 51 -7.93 -18.72 0.23
CA SER A 51 -8.54 -19.38 1.40
C SER A 51 -9.63 -18.53 2.08
N PHE A 52 -9.76 -17.24 1.72
CA PHE A 52 -10.74 -16.36 2.34
C PHE A 52 -12.17 -16.62 1.86
N PRO A 53 -13.19 -16.31 2.69
CA PRO A 53 -14.59 -16.50 2.31
C PRO A 53 -14.95 -15.75 1.02
N ASN A 54 -15.70 -16.39 0.13
CA ASN A 54 -16.15 -15.85 -1.17
C ASN A 54 -15.02 -15.54 -2.18
N ALA A 55 -13.77 -15.90 -1.90
CA ALA A 55 -12.65 -15.59 -2.79
C ALA A 55 -12.81 -16.25 -4.17
N GLU A 56 -13.34 -17.46 -4.23
CA GLU A 56 -13.55 -18.23 -5.46
C GLU A 56 -14.44 -17.51 -6.49
N ASN A 57 -15.35 -16.64 -6.02
CA ASN A 57 -16.29 -15.91 -6.88
C ASN A 57 -15.99 -14.41 -6.98
N LYS A 58 -15.28 -13.85 -6.00
CA LYS A 58 -15.17 -12.39 -5.84
C LYS A 58 -13.74 -11.87 -5.75
N LEU A 59 -12.72 -12.74 -5.73
CA LEU A 59 -11.32 -12.34 -5.75
C LEU A 59 -10.74 -12.44 -7.16
N VAL A 60 -10.13 -11.37 -7.64
CA VAL A 60 -9.36 -11.34 -8.88
C VAL A 60 -7.94 -10.90 -8.55
N LEU A 61 -6.96 -11.72 -8.93
CA LEU A 61 -5.55 -11.47 -8.64
C LEU A 61 -4.84 -10.84 -9.85
N PHE A 62 -4.09 -9.78 -9.59
CA PHE A 62 -3.28 -9.08 -10.60
C PHE A 62 -1.81 -9.10 -10.19
N GLN A 63 -0.91 -9.33 -11.14
CA GLN A 63 0.51 -9.15 -10.91
C GLN A 63 0.85 -7.69 -11.16
N ALA A 64 1.42 -7.00 -10.16
CA ALA A 64 1.88 -5.63 -10.31
C ALA A 64 3.00 -5.33 -9.29
N ASP A 65 4.08 -4.72 -9.76
CA ASP A 65 5.16 -4.22 -8.92
C ASP A 65 5.09 -2.70 -8.73
N ILE A 66 5.31 -2.24 -7.50
CA ILE A 66 5.35 -0.82 -7.14
C ILE A 66 6.46 -0.07 -7.89
N TYR A 67 7.49 -0.79 -8.33
CA TYR A 67 8.59 -0.27 -9.15
C TYR A 67 8.22 -0.10 -10.64
N ASN A 68 7.10 -0.68 -11.07
CA ASN A 68 6.53 -0.57 -12.41
C ASN A 68 5.05 -0.15 -12.31
N PRO A 69 4.74 1.08 -11.85
CA PRO A 69 3.41 1.44 -11.41
C PRO A 69 2.33 1.48 -12.51
N THR A 70 2.69 1.38 -13.78
CA THR A 70 1.75 1.21 -14.90
C THR A 70 1.06 -0.17 -14.88
N GLU A 71 1.67 -1.18 -14.26
CA GLU A 71 1.10 -2.53 -14.12
C GLU A 71 -0.21 -2.55 -13.29
N PHE A 72 -0.45 -1.52 -12.48
CA PHE A 72 -1.67 -1.43 -11.65
C PHE A 72 -2.93 -1.04 -12.44
N GLU A 73 -2.81 -0.53 -13.67
CA GLU A 73 -3.97 -0.07 -14.45
C GLU A 73 -5.01 -1.16 -14.66
N ALA A 74 -4.57 -2.38 -14.98
CA ALA A 74 -5.45 -3.51 -15.18
C ALA A 74 -6.26 -3.85 -13.91
N ALA A 75 -5.63 -3.77 -12.74
CA ALA A 75 -6.28 -4.01 -11.46
C ALA A 75 -7.27 -2.89 -11.09
N ILE A 76 -6.96 -1.64 -11.44
CA ILE A 76 -7.80 -0.47 -11.14
C ILE A 76 -9.04 -0.42 -12.05
N LYS A 77 -8.96 -0.92 -13.28
CA LYS A 77 -10.03 -0.82 -14.28
C LYS A 77 -11.38 -1.35 -13.75
N GLY A 78 -12.39 -0.47 -13.76
CA GLY A 78 -13.75 -0.80 -13.34
C GLY A 78 -13.94 -0.83 -11.82
N CYS A 79 -12.92 -0.53 -11.02
CA CYS A 79 -13.06 -0.37 -9.58
C CYS A 79 -13.63 1.01 -9.24
N GLU A 80 -14.38 1.07 -8.15
CA GLU A 80 -14.92 2.31 -7.59
C GLU A 80 -14.05 2.86 -6.45
N TYR A 81 -13.36 1.98 -5.74
CA TYR A 81 -12.46 2.33 -4.65
C TYR A 81 -11.10 1.70 -4.89
N VAL A 82 -10.04 2.44 -4.59
CA VAL A 82 -8.66 1.94 -4.65
C VAL A 82 -8.01 2.18 -3.31
N PHE A 83 -7.54 1.11 -2.67
CA PHE A 83 -6.74 1.14 -1.46
C PHE A 83 -5.28 0.95 -1.85
N HIS A 84 -4.50 2.02 -1.78
CA HIS A 84 -3.08 1.98 -2.01
C HIS A 84 -2.34 1.61 -0.73
N VAL A 85 -2.00 0.33 -0.59
CA VAL A 85 -1.31 -0.26 0.57
C VAL A 85 0.10 -0.74 0.22
N ALA A 86 0.36 -1.04 -1.05
CA ALA A 86 1.69 -1.43 -1.52
C ALA A 86 2.70 -0.29 -1.29
N THR A 87 3.79 -0.58 -0.58
CA THR A 87 4.90 0.34 -0.37
C THR A 87 6.21 -0.31 -0.81
N PRO A 88 7.16 0.43 -1.42
CA PRO A 88 8.51 -0.06 -1.63
C PRO A 88 9.17 -0.33 -0.27
N MET A 89 9.73 -1.53 -0.10
CA MET A 89 10.40 -1.93 1.16
C MET A 89 11.84 -2.38 0.96
N LEU A 90 12.14 -2.98 -0.19
CA LEU A 90 13.48 -3.38 -0.59
C LEU A 90 13.83 -2.57 -1.81
N HIS A 91 14.96 -1.87 -1.78
CA HIS A 91 15.47 -1.08 -2.89
C HIS A 91 16.83 -1.60 -3.31
N ASN A 92 16.96 -1.93 -4.59
CA ASN A 92 18.21 -2.28 -5.20
C ASN A 92 18.55 -1.20 -6.22
N THR A 93 19.53 -0.37 -5.90
CA THR A 93 19.98 0.75 -6.74
C THR A 93 20.55 0.30 -8.08
N GLN A 94 21.00 -0.95 -8.20
CA GLN A 94 21.56 -1.48 -9.46
C GLN A 94 20.49 -1.93 -10.46
N SER A 95 19.28 -2.22 -9.99
CA SER A 95 18.20 -2.79 -10.80
C SER A 95 16.93 -1.95 -10.77
N SER A 96 16.97 -0.75 -10.20
CA SER A 96 15.83 0.18 -10.11
C SER A 96 16.10 1.42 -10.94
N GLN A 97 15.05 1.93 -11.57
CA GLN A 97 15.08 3.24 -12.23
C GLN A 97 15.02 4.41 -11.24
N TYR A 98 14.66 4.15 -9.98
CA TYR A 98 14.58 5.15 -8.92
C TYR A 98 15.84 5.13 -8.08
N LYS A 99 16.18 6.27 -7.48
CA LYS A 99 17.34 6.47 -6.60
C LYS A 99 17.17 5.79 -5.24
N ASP A 100 15.95 5.80 -4.73
CA ASP A 100 15.60 5.25 -3.42
C ASP A 100 14.12 4.81 -3.35
N THR A 101 13.70 4.33 -2.18
CA THR A 101 12.31 3.95 -1.91
C THR A 101 11.35 5.13 -1.91
N ALA A 102 11.81 6.35 -1.56
CA ALA A 102 10.97 7.53 -1.48
C ALA A 102 10.59 8.01 -2.88
N GLU A 103 11.55 8.10 -3.80
CA GLU A 103 11.30 8.43 -5.20
C GLU A 103 10.38 7.38 -5.86
N ALA A 104 10.62 6.09 -5.59
CA ALA A 104 9.76 5.01 -6.06
C ALA A 104 8.32 5.14 -5.53
N ALA A 105 8.15 5.44 -4.24
CA ALA A 105 6.83 5.60 -3.62
C ALA A 105 6.07 6.80 -4.20
N VAL A 106 6.74 7.95 -4.36
CA VAL A 106 6.14 9.16 -4.95
C VAL A 106 5.73 8.90 -6.41
N ALA A 107 6.61 8.29 -7.20
CA ALA A 107 6.31 7.95 -8.59
C ALA A 107 5.12 6.99 -8.69
N ALA A 108 5.08 5.97 -7.82
CA ALA A 108 4.00 5.00 -7.81
C ALA A 108 2.65 5.61 -7.46
N VAL A 109 2.59 6.42 -6.39
CA VAL A 109 1.35 7.11 -5.99
C VAL A 109 0.85 8.03 -7.10
N ARG A 110 1.75 8.80 -7.73
CA ARG A 110 1.38 9.68 -8.86
C ARG A 110 0.75 8.88 -10.00
N ILE A 111 1.43 7.85 -10.49
CA ILE A 111 0.96 7.07 -11.65
C ILE A 111 -0.33 6.29 -11.32
N ILE A 112 -0.46 5.76 -10.11
CA ILE A 112 -1.69 5.08 -9.65
C ILE A 112 -2.84 6.07 -9.53
N ALA A 113 -2.60 7.28 -9.02
CA ALA A 113 -3.62 8.33 -8.95
C ALA A 113 -4.10 8.74 -10.35
N GLU A 114 -3.17 8.91 -11.30
CA GLU A 114 -3.53 9.18 -12.69
C GLU A 114 -4.32 8.02 -13.32
N ALA A 115 -3.95 6.76 -13.04
CA ALA A 115 -4.71 5.59 -13.48
C ALA A 115 -6.14 5.58 -12.91
N CYS A 116 -6.31 5.98 -11.64
CA CYS A 116 -7.64 6.16 -11.04
C CYS A 116 -8.45 7.21 -11.81
N ILE A 117 -7.86 8.36 -12.13
CA ILE A 117 -8.52 9.44 -12.90
C ILE A 117 -8.89 8.94 -14.30
N ARG A 118 -7.96 8.29 -15.02
CA ARG A 118 -8.17 7.75 -16.36
C ARG A 118 -9.26 6.68 -16.40
N SER A 119 -9.43 5.89 -15.33
CA SER A 119 -10.44 4.84 -15.25
C SER A 119 -11.87 5.35 -15.37
N LYS A 120 -12.13 6.61 -14.97
CA LYS A 120 -13.46 7.24 -14.84
C LYS A 120 -14.46 6.52 -13.91
N THR A 121 -14.09 5.37 -13.34
CA THR A 121 -14.95 4.59 -12.43
C THR A 121 -14.58 4.81 -10.97
N VAL A 122 -13.31 5.12 -10.68
CA VAL A 122 -12.83 5.32 -9.31
C VAL A 122 -13.42 6.60 -8.73
N LYS A 123 -14.15 6.44 -7.62
CA LYS A 123 -14.75 7.51 -6.81
C LYS A 123 -13.81 7.99 -5.72
N ARG A 124 -12.95 7.09 -5.20
CA ARG A 124 -12.01 7.42 -4.11
C ARG A 124 -10.75 6.56 -4.16
N LEU A 125 -9.61 7.25 -4.05
CA LEU A 125 -8.32 6.66 -3.74
C LEU A 125 -8.04 6.85 -2.23
N ILE A 126 -7.72 5.77 -1.53
CA ILE A 126 -7.36 5.74 -0.12
C ILE A 126 -5.89 5.34 -0.05
N TYR A 127 -5.05 6.22 0.51
CA TYR A 127 -3.62 6.00 0.64
C TYR A 127 -3.26 5.62 2.08
N THR A 128 -2.51 4.51 2.24
CA THR A 128 -1.99 4.11 3.56
C THR A 128 -0.67 4.83 3.81
N ALA A 129 -0.74 5.93 4.55
CA ALA A 129 0.44 6.66 5.06
C ALA A 129 1.01 5.99 6.33
N SER A 130 1.99 6.64 6.95
CA SER A 130 2.64 6.19 8.18
C SER A 130 2.64 7.32 9.20
N ILE A 131 2.66 6.98 10.50
CA ILE A 131 2.84 7.99 11.55
C ILE A 131 4.13 8.79 11.35
N MET A 132 5.13 8.21 10.69
CA MET A 132 6.40 8.85 10.38
C MET A 132 6.28 10.07 9.45
N SER A 133 5.17 10.24 8.72
CA SER A 133 4.91 11.47 7.94
C SER A 133 4.23 12.57 8.77
N SER A 134 3.78 12.26 9.99
CA SER A 134 3.01 13.16 10.87
C SER A 134 3.65 13.33 12.25
N SER A 135 4.97 13.17 12.32
CA SER A 135 5.78 13.27 13.53
C SER A 135 6.67 14.52 13.48
N PRO A 136 6.16 15.71 13.87
CA PRO A 136 6.94 16.93 13.93
C PRO A 136 8.01 16.84 15.02
N LEU A 137 9.14 17.52 14.78
CA LEU A 137 10.21 17.64 15.77
C LEU A 137 9.87 18.67 16.85
N THR A 138 10.48 18.52 18.02
CA THR A 138 10.55 19.54 19.08
C THR A 138 11.33 20.77 18.58
N GLU A 139 11.22 21.90 19.27
CA GLU A 139 11.86 23.16 18.83
C GLU A 139 13.39 23.07 18.75
N ASP A 140 14.00 22.23 19.57
CA ASP A 140 15.43 21.92 19.55
C ASP A 140 15.82 20.91 18.45
N GLY A 141 14.86 20.34 17.73
CA GLY A 141 15.08 19.38 16.64
C GLY A 141 15.54 17.99 17.08
N VAL A 142 15.59 17.71 18.39
CA VAL A 142 16.19 16.47 18.93
C VAL A 142 15.19 15.33 19.03
N CYS A 143 13.95 15.63 19.40
CA CYS A 143 12.90 14.65 19.67
C CYS A 143 11.67 14.88 18.79
N PHE A 144 10.76 13.90 18.75
CA PHE A 144 9.42 14.12 18.22
C PHE A 144 8.51 14.74 19.29
N LYS A 145 7.55 15.58 18.86
CA LYS A 145 6.53 16.12 19.77
C LYS A 145 5.68 14.99 20.37
N SER A 146 5.33 15.12 21.65
CA SER A 146 4.54 14.12 22.40
C SER A 146 3.05 14.15 22.08
N CYS A 147 2.54 15.26 21.54
CA CYS A 147 1.17 15.40 21.08
C CYS A 147 1.20 15.65 19.57
N ILE A 148 0.53 14.77 18.82
CA ILE A 148 0.41 14.82 17.37
C ILE A 148 -1.06 14.63 16.99
N ASP A 149 -1.50 15.33 15.95
CA ASP A 149 -2.83 15.21 15.34
C ASP A 149 -2.70 15.14 13.81
N GLU A 150 -3.82 15.07 13.10
CA GLU A 150 -3.85 14.95 11.63
C GLU A 150 -3.39 16.20 10.89
N THR A 151 -3.15 17.33 11.58
CA THR A 151 -2.59 18.55 11.01
C THR A 151 -1.06 18.59 11.08
N CYS A 152 -0.46 17.65 11.83
CA CYS A 152 0.97 17.56 12.04
C CYS A 152 1.70 16.92 10.84
N TRP A 153 2.88 17.46 10.52
CA TRP A 153 3.75 16.96 9.45
C TRP A 153 5.19 16.83 9.94
N THR A 154 5.85 15.76 9.51
CA THR A 154 7.31 15.62 9.67
C THR A 154 8.00 16.57 8.67
N PRO A 155 9.00 17.36 9.10
CA PRO A 155 9.75 18.22 8.18
C PRO A 155 10.46 17.41 7.09
N SER A 156 10.49 17.93 5.85
CA SER A 156 10.98 17.21 4.66
C SER A 156 12.50 17.00 4.63
N ASP A 157 13.24 17.74 5.45
CA ASP A 157 14.69 17.67 5.61
C ASP A 157 15.15 16.64 6.64
N VAL A 158 14.21 16.01 7.36
CA VAL A 158 14.51 14.91 8.28
C VAL A 158 14.86 13.65 7.49
N SER A 159 16.15 13.32 7.45
CA SER A 159 16.62 12.07 6.84
C SER A 159 16.28 10.88 7.73
N PHE A 160 15.54 9.93 7.18
CA PHE A 160 15.22 8.66 7.84
C PHE A 160 16.36 7.64 7.70
N THR A 161 17.54 7.94 8.27
CA THR A 161 18.60 6.94 8.45
C THR A 161 18.32 6.00 9.63
N TYR A 162 17.35 6.34 10.48
CA TYR A 162 17.10 5.69 11.79
C TYR A 162 16.45 4.29 11.75
N ALA A 163 15.98 3.79 10.61
CA ALA A 163 15.32 2.48 10.56
C ALA A 163 16.28 1.28 10.50
N ASN A 164 17.50 1.46 9.99
CA ASN A 164 18.51 0.39 10.00
C ASN A 164 19.25 0.30 11.34
N ASP A 165 19.51 1.41 12.02
CA ASP A 165 20.29 1.39 13.26
C ASP A 165 19.49 0.92 14.49
N PHE A 166 18.17 1.15 14.51
CA PHE A 166 17.33 0.67 15.61
C PHE A 166 17.08 -0.85 15.54
N THR A 167 17.22 -1.45 14.35
CA THR A 167 17.11 -2.91 14.16
C THR A 167 18.46 -3.61 14.32
N MET A 168 19.59 -2.95 14.00
CA MET A 168 20.93 -3.49 14.21
C MET A 168 21.40 -3.39 15.68
N SER A 169 20.99 -2.37 16.45
CA SER A 169 21.44 -2.18 17.85
C SER A 169 20.81 -3.12 18.88
N LYS A 170 19.84 -3.96 18.48
CA LYS A 170 19.27 -5.02 19.34
C LYS A 170 19.80 -6.42 19.04
N GLY A 171 20.75 -6.57 18.11
CA GLY A 171 21.35 -7.84 17.74
C GLY A 171 22.48 -8.34 18.66
N ASP A 172 23.15 -7.46 19.41
CA ASP A 172 24.38 -7.80 20.16
C ASP A 172 24.21 -7.77 21.70
N ARG A 173 23.08 -8.27 22.19
CA ARG A 173 22.96 -8.64 23.61
C ARG A 173 22.28 -10.00 23.76
N ASN A 174 23.08 -11.05 23.61
CA ASN A 174 23.05 -12.26 24.42
C ASN A 174 24.36 -13.02 24.26
#